data_AF-A0A8X7MJN1-F1
#
_entry.id   AF-A0A8X7MJN1-F1
#
_cell.length_a   1.000
_cell.length_b   1.000
_cell.length_c   1.000
_cell.angle_alpha   90.00
_cell.angle_beta   90.00
_cell.angle_gamma   90.00
#
_symmetry.space_group_name_H-M   'P 1'
#
loop_
_entity.id
_entity.type
_entity.pdbx_description
1 polymer ?
#
loop_
_entity_poly.entity_id
_entity_poly.type
_entity_poly.pdbx_seq_one_letter_code
_entity_poly.pdbx_strand_id
1 'polypeptide(L)'
;EDEDDGLDLDESRVNTTSYAEKWPADRIVKQVRALNYVPMWYFTDAGCALAAKERRDGTIQAIFMQLDGGLKPTGHPNSLIDDHRLSPEDFVNAASLWVDVALRAGVSRRMVDSMILFNAKLIHTALWRQNAVIAMRWHDHQRSTWSEKRHEKGHFKLEALGSDALEDIRVATAAEDKAKAEARIAALEAIILQGRVGQGNQGPHKTSSFRSTGGAGPSNSTRGSGSFSACLRCGSAQQHKVNRCLPTKRIDGSAPTLVADTTWTNGVKFADNGDRICINYNTSSCSGCKNPHRCTWCGGQIHGHQQCPAAPHRA
;
A
#
# COMPACT_ATOMS: atom_id res chain seq x y z
N GLU A 1 -9.75 40.39 -12.84
CA GLU A 1 -10.16 39.77 -11.58
C GLU A 1 -9.05 38.82 -11.26
N ASP A 2 -8.22 39.19 -10.28
CA ASP A 2 -7.10 38.35 -9.87
C ASP A 2 -7.68 37.13 -9.16
N GLU A 3 -7.32 35.94 -9.64
CA GLU A 3 -7.76 34.67 -9.06
C GLU A 3 -7.23 34.60 -7.62
N ASP A 4 -8.14 34.70 -6.66
CA ASP A 4 -7.90 34.42 -5.24
C ASP A 4 -7.49 32.95 -5.13
N ASP A 5 -6.19 32.71 -5.06
CA ASP A 5 -5.59 31.38 -4.96
C ASP A 5 -5.81 30.74 -3.58
N GLY A 6 -6.48 31.46 -2.65
CA GLY A 6 -6.81 31.00 -1.31
C GLY A 6 -5.58 30.77 -0.44
N LEU A 7 -4.43 31.32 -0.82
CA LEU A 7 -3.21 31.23 -0.04
C LEU A 7 -3.07 32.48 0.84
N ASP A 8 -3.62 32.40 2.05
CA ASP A 8 -3.34 33.35 3.14
C ASP A 8 -1.90 33.15 3.64
N LEU A 9 -0.92 33.56 2.82
CA LEU A 9 0.50 33.45 3.13
C LEU A 9 0.88 34.52 4.15
N ASP A 10 1.06 34.09 5.39
CA ASP A 10 1.61 34.93 6.45
C ASP A 10 3.12 35.13 6.22
N GLU A 11 3.50 36.29 5.69
CA GLU A 11 4.89 36.68 5.40
C GLU A 11 5.80 36.68 6.65
N SER A 12 5.22 36.71 7.86
CA SER A 12 5.98 36.66 9.11
C SER A 12 6.33 35.23 9.55
N ARG A 13 5.67 34.22 8.99
CA ARG A 13 5.90 32.83 9.36
C ARG A 13 7.10 32.25 8.62
N VAL A 14 8.11 31.88 9.39
CA VAL A 14 9.28 31.14 8.91
C VAL A 14 9.09 29.64 9.14
N ASN A 15 9.67 28.83 8.25
CA ASN A 15 9.66 27.38 8.42
C ASN A 15 10.50 26.98 9.65
N THR A 16 9.83 26.56 10.73
CA THR A 16 10.47 26.09 11.97
C THR A 16 10.77 24.60 11.97
N THR A 17 10.35 23.86 10.94
CA THR A 17 10.59 22.42 10.84
C THR A 17 12.09 22.18 10.69
N SER A 18 12.64 21.30 11.52
CA SER A 18 14.06 20.98 11.46
C SER A 18 14.40 20.40 10.08
N TYR A 19 15.39 20.99 9.41
CA TYR A 19 15.90 20.49 8.13
C TYR A 19 16.31 19.00 8.22
N ALA A 20 16.77 18.57 9.40
CA ALA A 20 17.12 17.19 9.65
C ALA A 20 15.91 16.25 9.52
N GLU A 21 14.66 16.69 9.71
CA GLU A 21 13.48 15.82 9.52
C GLU A 21 13.29 15.35 8.07
N LYS A 22 13.82 16.10 7.10
CA LYS A 22 13.83 15.73 5.67
C LYS A 22 15.17 15.18 5.19
N TRP A 23 15.98 14.67 6.12
CA TRP A 23 17.31 14.13 5.81
C TRP A 23 17.36 12.61 5.99
N PRO A 24 17.96 11.86 5.05
CA PRO A 24 18.09 10.41 5.16
C PRO A 24 19.01 10.01 6.32
N ALA A 25 18.94 8.74 6.71
CA ALA A 25 19.77 8.21 7.79
C ALA A 25 21.26 8.26 7.46
N ASP A 26 22.12 8.46 8.46
CA ASP A 26 23.58 8.56 8.27
C ASP A 26 24.19 7.35 7.55
N ARG A 27 23.63 6.15 7.75
CA ARG A 27 24.03 4.94 7.01
C ARG A 27 23.84 5.09 5.50
N ILE A 28 22.76 5.74 5.08
CA ILE A 28 22.44 6.00 3.67
C ILE A 28 23.36 7.10 3.14
N VAL A 29 23.58 8.17 3.91
CA VAL A 29 24.55 9.22 3.53
C VAL A 29 25.95 8.64 3.30
N LYS A 30 26.39 7.71 4.17
CA LYS A 30 27.66 6.99 3.99
C LYS A 30 27.69 6.14 2.71
N GLN A 31 26.58 5.48 2.37
CA GLN A 31 26.45 4.72 1.11
C GLN A 31 26.53 5.64 -0.11
N VAL A 32 25.86 6.79 -0.09
CA VAL A 32 25.94 7.80 -1.16
C VAL A 32 27.36 8.31 -1.31
N ARG A 33 28.03 8.66 -0.20
CA ARG A 33 29.44 9.08 -0.22
C ARG A 33 30.37 8.03 -0.83
N ALA A 34 30.10 6.75 -0.56
CA ALA A 34 30.84 5.62 -1.11
C ALA A 34 30.44 5.26 -2.55
N LEU A 35 29.50 5.99 -3.15
CA LEU A 35 28.95 5.75 -4.49
C LEU A 35 28.35 4.35 -4.64
N ASN A 36 27.77 3.82 -3.56
CA ASN A 36 27.04 2.57 -3.57
C ASN A 36 25.59 2.81 -4.01
N TYR A 37 24.98 1.78 -4.59
CA TYR A 37 23.57 1.77 -4.91
C TYR A 37 22.70 1.96 -3.65
N VAL A 38 21.71 2.85 -3.76
CA VAL A 38 20.71 3.12 -2.74
C VAL A 38 19.34 3.22 -3.43
N PRO A 39 18.30 2.49 -2.98
CA PRO A 39 16.93 2.66 -3.45
C PRO A 39 16.40 4.08 -3.21
N MET A 40 15.61 4.62 -4.14
CA MET A 40 15.12 6.00 -4.06
C MET A 40 14.17 6.23 -2.88
N TRP A 41 13.51 5.17 -2.42
CA TRP A 41 12.64 5.23 -1.25
C TRP A 41 13.29 5.90 -0.03
N TYR A 42 14.60 5.71 0.20
CA TYR A 42 15.30 6.34 1.32
C TYR A 42 15.38 7.87 1.25
N PHE A 43 15.20 8.45 0.07
CA PHE A 43 15.19 9.90 -0.16
C PHE A 43 13.77 10.46 -0.30
N THR A 44 12.74 9.64 -0.10
CA THR A 44 11.35 10.10 -0.02
C THR A 44 11.06 10.66 1.37
N ASP A 45 9.94 11.38 1.52
CA ASP A 45 9.45 11.84 2.82
C ASP A 45 9.24 10.67 3.79
N ALA A 46 8.75 9.51 3.31
CA ALA A 46 8.59 8.31 4.14
C ALA A 46 9.93 7.76 4.65
N GLY A 47 10.95 7.71 3.77
CA GLY A 47 12.29 7.29 4.13
C GLY A 47 12.97 8.25 5.13
N CYS A 48 12.83 9.55 4.91
CA CYS A 48 13.38 10.58 5.78
C CYS A 48 12.65 10.65 7.14
N ALA A 49 11.33 10.47 7.17
CA ALA A 49 10.56 10.38 8.40
C ALA A 49 10.96 9.15 9.23
N LEU A 50 11.24 8.01 8.58
CA LEU A 50 11.81 6.85 9.26
C LEU A 50 13.18 7.18 9.87
N ALA A 51 14.07 7.82 9.10
CA ALA A 51 15.38 8.23 9.60
C ALA A 51 15.29 9.24 10.76
N ALA A 52 14.33 10.16 10.73
CA ALA A 52 14.07 11.11 11.81
C ALA A 52 13.57 10.39 13.06
N LYS A 53 12.73 9.37 12.90
CA LYS A 53 12.32 8.50 14.00
C LYS A 53 13.51 7.73 14.57
N GLU A 54 14.32 7.08 13.74
CA GLU A 54 15.53 6.36 14.18
C GLU A 54 16.51 7.26 14.96
N ARG A 55 16.66 8.53 14.55
CA ARG A 55 17.47 9.53 15.26
C ARG A 55 16.89 9.92 16.62
N ARG A 56 15.57 10.11 16.70
CA ARG A 56 14.89 10.44 17.98
C ARG A 56 14.93 9.27 18.95
N ASP A 57 14.74 8.06 18.46
CA ASP A 57 14.67 6.84 19.27
C ASP A 57 16.07 6.31 19.66
N GLY A 58 17.15 6.91 19.14
CA GLY A 58 18.53 6.47 19.38
C GLY A 58 18.89 5.14 18.71
N THR A 59 18.01 4.58 17.88
CA THR A 59 18.19 3.29 17.19
C THR A 59 18.99 3.42 15.89
N ILE A 60 19.90 4.38 15.82
CA ILE A 60 20.72 4.69 14.63
C ILE A 60 21.66 3.52 14.28
N GLN A 61 21.92 2.62 15.24
CA GLN A 61 22.83 1.50 15.04
C GLN A 61 22.24 0.43 14.10
N ALA A 62 22.99 0.21 13.01
CA ALA A 62 22.74 -0.75 11.94
C ALA A 62 22.88 -2.22 12.36
N ILE A 63 22.82 -2.53 13.66
CA ILE A 63 23.08 -3.88 14.19
C ILE A 63 22.05 -4.17 15.28
N PHE A 64 21.21 -5.18 15.04
CA PHE A 64 20.35 -5.75 16.06
C PHE A 64 21.09 -6.88 16.77
N MET A 65 21.06 -6.87 18.10
CA MET A 65 21.48 -8.00 18.92
C MET A 65 20.31 -8.98 18.98
N GLN A 66 20.50 -10.16 18.40
CA GLN A 66 19.55 -11.26 18.44
C GLN A 66 19.54 -11.88 19.86
N LEU A 67 18.47 -12.59 20.18
CA LEU A 67 18.28 -13.28 21.47
C LEU A 67 19.37 -14.33 21.77
N ASP A 68 20.08 -14.80 20.75
CA ASP A 68 21.22 -15.72 20.81
C ASP A 68 22.58 -15.00 20.97
N GLY A 69 22.58 -13.67 21.10
CA GLY A 69 23.79 -12.85 21.15
C GLY A 69 24.40 -12.55 19.77
N GLY A 70 23.77 -13.00 18.68
CA GLY A 70 24.20 -12.73 17.31
C GLY A 70 23.98 -11.26 16.92
N LEU A 71 24.95 -10.67 16.23
CA LEU A 71 24.83 -9.31 15.68
C LEU A 71 24.38 -9.43 14.21
N LYS A 72 23.15 -9.00 13.90
CA LYS A 72 22.64 -8.99 12.52
C LYS A 72 22.51 -7.55 12.01
N PRO A 73 23.00 -7.25 10.79
CA PRO A 73 22.73 -5.96 10.16
C PRO A 73 21.24 -5.69 10.09
N THR A 74 20.81 -4.48 10.43
CA THR A 74 19.41 -4.06 10.27
C THR A 74 19.08 -4.11 8.78
N GLY A 75 18.27 -5.10 8.38
CA GLY A 75 17.80 -5.24 7.00
C GLY A 75 17.01 -4.02 6.54
N HIS A 76 16.60 -4.04 5.26
CA HIS A 76 15.69 -3.01 4.74
C HIS A 76 14.38 -3.00 5.54
N PRO A 77 13.79 -1.83 5.81
CA PRO A 77 12.53 -1.75 6.51
C PRO A 77 11.42 -2.40 5.68
N ASN A 78 10.43 -3.00 6.34
CA ASN A 78 9.24 -3.56 5.66
C ASN A 78 8.46 -2.52 4.85
N SER A 79 8.67 -1.23 5.12
CA SER A 79 8.09 -0.10 4.40
C SER A 79 8.83 0.27 3.13
N LEU A 80 9.96 -0.39 2.80
CA LEU A 80 10.70 -0.10 1.59
C LEU A 80 9.85 -0.45 0.36
N ILE A 81 9.81 0.49 -0.58
CA ILE A 81 9.07 0.38 -1.84
C ILE A 81 10.07 0.44 -2.97
N ASP A 82 9.90 -0.43 -3.97
CA ASP A 82 10.72 -0.41 -5.18
C ASP A 82 10.55 0.92 -5.91
N ASP A 83 11.63 1.40 -6.54
CA ASP A 83 11.66 2.66 -7.27
C ASP A 83 10.46 2.85 -8.20
N HIS A 84 10.18 1.87 -9.05
CA HIS A 84 9.10 1.92 -10.05
C HIS A 84 7.68 1.82 -9.47
N ARG A 85 7.55 1.66 -8.14
CA ARG A 85 6.29 1.68 -7.40
C ARG A 85 6.07 2.99 -6.65
N LEU A 86 7.07 3.88 -6.60
CA LEU A 86 6.90 5.23 -6.10
C LEU A 86 5.99 6.03 -7.05
N SER A 87 5.34 7.07 -6.54
CA SER A 87 4.71 8.05 -7.42
C SER A 87 5.81 8.77 -8.25
N PRO A 88 5.51 9.21 -9.48
CA PRO A 88 6.49 9.96 -10.27
C PRO A 88 6.99 11.22 -9.55
N GLU A 89 6.12 11.91 -8.82
CA GLU A 89 6.46 13.12 -8.04
C GLU A 89 7.40 12.80 -6.89
N ASP A 90 7.10 11.78 -6.09
CA ASP A 90 7.97 11.32 -5.00
C ASP A 90 9.34 10.90 -5.54
N PHE A 91 9.38 10.25 -6.69
CA PHE A 91 10.63 9.83 -7.31
C PHE A 91 11.48 11.02 -7.76
N VAL A 92 10.90 12.04 -8.38
CA VAL A 92 11.63 13.25 -8.81
C VAL A 92 12.19 14.00 -7.60
N ASN A 93 11.39 14.14 -6.54
CA ASN A 93 11.84 14.76 -5.29
C ASN A 93 12.96 13.95 -4.63
N ALA A 94 12.83 12.63 -4.58
CA ALA A 94 13.84 11.71 -4.07
C ALA A 94 15.15 11.77 -4.88
N ALA A 95 15.06 11.81 -6.21
CA ALA A 95 16.20 11.92 -7.10
C ALA A 95 16.94 13.26 -6.93
N SER A 96 16.20 14.34 -6.64
CA SER A 96 16.76 15.66 -6.32
C SER A 96 17.47 15.65 -4.97
N LEU A 97 16.84 15.10 -3.92
CA LEU A 97 17.45 14.97 -2.60
C LEU A 97 18.69 14.05 -2.64
N TRP A 98 18.70 13.02 -3.47
CA TRP A 98 19.88 12.16 -3.67
C TRP A 98 21.11 12.95 -4.15
N VAL A 99 20.91 13.90 -5.07
CA VAL A 99 21.96 14.81 -5.54
C VAL A 99 22.42 15.76 -4.43
N ASP A 100 21.48 16.35 -3.69
CA ASP A 100 21.79 17.23 -2.57
C ASP A 100 22.60 16.52 -1.47
N VAL A 101 22.24 15.27 -1.17
CA VAL A 101 22.97 14.41 -0.23
C VAL A 101 24.39 14.15 -0.74
N ALA A 102 24.56 13.83 -2.02
CA ALA A 102 25.89 13.62 -2.60
C ALA A 102 26.77 14.89 -2.50
N LEU A 103 26.20 16.06 -2.81
CA LEU A 103 26.89 17.34 -2.70
C LEU A 103 27.36 17.61 -1.26
N ARG A 104 26.48 17.45 -0.27
CA ARG A 104 26.82 17.69 1.14
C ARG A 104 27.74 16.62 1.74
N ALA A 105 27.67 15.39 1.26
CA ALA A 105 28.54 14.30 1.70
C ALA A 105 29.97 14.39 1.13
N GLY A 106 30.25 15.38 0.27
CA GLY A 106 31.58 15.58 -0.32
C GLY A 106 31.88 14.64 -1.48
N VAL A 107 30.86 14.18 -2.21
CA VAL A 107 31.07 13.50 -3.49
C VAL A 107 31.71 14.46 -4.49
N SER A 108 32.59 13.95 -5.36
CA SER A 108 33.32 14.79 -6.31
C SER A 108 32.39 15.56 -7.25
N ARG A 109 32.74 16.81 -7.59
CA ARG A 109 31.89 17.67 -8.42
C ARG A 109 31.54 17.02 -9.76
N ARG A 110 32.52 16.39 -10.41
CA ARG A 110 32.33 15.62 -11.65
C ARG A 110 31.23 14.56 -11.52
N MET A 111 31.19 13.86 -10.39
CA MET A 111 30.19 12.82 -10.16
C MET A 111 28.82 13.42 -9.85
N VAL A 112 28.77 14.50 -9.06
CA VAL A 112 27.51 15.24 -8.82
C VAL A 112 26.92 15.77 -10.13
N ASP A 113 27.74 16.37 -11.01
CA ASP A 113 27.31 16.85 -12.32
C ASP A 113 26.77 15.70 -13.19
N SER A 114 27.42 14.52 -13.13
CA SER A 114 26.97 13.29 -13.81
C SER A 114 25.61 12.81 -13.29
N MET A 115 25.37 12.86 -11.98
CA MET A 115 24.07 12.54 -11.37
C MET A 115 22.97 13.52 -11.82
N ILE A 116 23.27 14.82 -11.87
CA ILE A 116 22.33 15.86 -12.35
C ILE A 116 21.95 15.60 -13.81
N LEU A 117 22.95 15.37 -14.67
CA LEU A 117 22.74 15.08 -16.09
C LEU A 117 21.93 13.80 -16.30
N PHE A 118 22.22 12.76 -15.51
CA PHE A 118 21.49 11.51 -15.54
C PHE A 118 20.00 11.70 -15.18
N ASN A 119 19.70 12.41 -14.09
CA ASN A 119 18.33 12.74 -13.68
C ASN A 119 17.61 13.52 -14.79
N ALA A 120 18.26 14.54 -15.36
CA ALA A 120 17.68 15.36 -16.43
C ALA A 120 17.38 14.53 -17.69
N LYS A 121 18.27 13.61 -18.06
CA LYS A 121 18.11 12.72 -19.22
C LYS A 121 17.01 11.68 -19.09
N LEU A 122 16.45 11.45 -17.91
CA LEU A 122 15.31 10.54 -17.72
C LEU A 122 14.04 11.32 -17.40
N ILE A 123 14.08 12.21 -16.41
CA ILE A 123 12.90 12.91 -15.88
C ILE A 123 12.33 13.92 -16.88
N HIS A 124 13.16 14.58 -17.68
CA HIS A 124 12.69 15.60 -18.63
C HIS A 124 12.42 15.06 -20.04
N THR A 125 12.30 13.74 -20.20
CA THR A 125 12.09 13.11 -21.51
C THR A 125 10.62 12.90 -21.84
N ALA A 126 10.35 12.68 -23.13
CA ALA A 126 9.04 12.21 -23.59
C ALA A 126 8.66 10.86 -22.97
N LEU A 127 9.64 9.98 -22.73
CA LEU A 127 9.41 8.68 -22.09
C LEU A 127 8.81 8.86 -20.69
N TRP A 128 9.34 9.79 -19.88
CA TRP A 128 8.79 10.05 -18.54
C TRP A 128 7.32 10.46 -18.58
N ARG A 129 6.96 11.36 -19.49
CA ARG A 129 5.58 11.85 -19.64
C ARG A 129 4.61 10.76 -20.11
N GLN A 130 5.08 9.85 -20.97
CA GLN A 130 4.26 8.78 -21.52
C GLN A 130 4.17 7.57 -20.60
N ASN A 131 5.29 7.18 -19.99
CA ASN A 131 5.40 6.02 -19.13
C ASN A 131 6.55 6.20 -18.12
N ALA A 132 6.23 6.88 -17.01
CA ALA A 132 7.18 7.11 -15.93
C ALA A 132 7.73 5.81 -15.33
N VAL A 133 6.94 4.73 -15.26
CA VAL A 133 7.36 3.44 -14.69
C VAL A 133 8.58 2.88 -15.43
N ILE A 134 8.57 2.91 -16.76
CA ILE A 134 9.70 2.44 -17.58
C ILE A 134 10.93 3.31 -17.34
N ALA A 135 10.76 4.64 -17.28
CA ALA A 135 11.87 5.55 -17.01
C ALA A 135 12.45 5.36 -15.60
N MET A 136 11.61 5.12 -14.58
CA MET A 136 12.02 4.82 -13.20
C MET A 136 12.77 3.49 -13.12
N ARG A 137 12.32 2.45 -13.84
CA ARG A 137 13.06 1.18 -13.96
C ARG A 137 14.41 1.35 -14.63
N TRP A 138 14.48 2.15 -15.69
CA TRP A 138 15.73 2.45 -16.37
C TRP A 138 16.69 3.22 -15.47
N HIS A 139 16.16 4.17 -14.71
CA HIS A 139 16.92 4.89 -13.71
C HIS A 139 17.49 3.94 -12.65
N ASP A 140 16.66 3.06 -12.09
CA ASP A 140 17.07 2.08 -11.09
C ASP A 140 18.16 1.13 -11.61
N HIS A 141 17.94 0.55 -12.80
CA HIS A 141 18.89 -0.33 -13.48
C HIS A 141 20.23 0.35 -13.75
N GLN A 142 20.20 1.61 -14.20
CA GLN A 142 21.43 2.36 -14.48
C GLN A 142 22.23 2.60 -13.19
N ARG A 143 21.57 3.00 -12.08
CA ARG A 143 22.26 3.23 -10.81
C ARG A 143 22.85 1.94 -10.23
N SER A 144 22.12 0.83 -10.26
CA SER A 144 22.59 -0.44 -9.71
C SER A 144 23.78 -0.98 -10.51
N THR A 145 23.63 -1.08 -11.83
CA THR A 145 24.68 -1.55 -12.73
C THR A 145 25.93 -0.67 -12.67
N TRP A 146 25.75 0.66 -12.64
CA TRP A 146 26.87 1.59 -12.53
C TRP A 146 27.60 1.41 -11.20
N SER A 147 26.87 1.32 -10.08
CA SER A 147 27.46 1.08 -8.76
C SER A 147 28.27 -0.23 -8.74
N GLU A 148 27.75 -1.32 -9.31
CA GLU A 148 28.43 -2.61 -9.34
C GLU A 148 29.71 -2.58 -10.18
N LYS A 149 29.66 -1.98 -11.38
CA LYS A 149 30.74 -2.01 -12.37
C LYS A 149 31.73 -0.85 -12.27
N ARG A 150 31.54 0.11 -11.36
CA ARG A 150 32.39 1.32 -11.25
C ARG A 150 33.89 1.05 -11.04
N HIS A 151 34.23 -0.11 -10.51
CA HIS A 151 35.62 -0.50 -10.25
C HIS A 151 36.31 -1.14 -11.47
N GLU A 152 35.57 -1.40 -12.54
CA GLU A 152 36.12 -1.98 -13.77
C GLU A 152 36.91 -0.94 -14.58
N LYS A 153 37.91 -1.41 -15.33
CA LYS A 153 38.70 -0.55 -16.23
C LYS A 153 37.81 -0.04 -17.36
N GLY A 154 37.80 1.28 -17.57
CA GLY A 154 36.98 1.89 -18.62
C GLY A 154 35.50 1.98 -18.28
N HIS A 155 35.15 2.10 -16.99
CA HIS A 155 33.77 2.26 -16.53
C HIS A 155 33.05 3.40 -17.28
N PHE A 156 31.79 3.14 -17.63
CA PHE A 156 30.94 4.12 -18.28
C PHE A 156 30.50 5.21 -17.29
N LYS A 157 30.14 6.38 -17.81
CA LYS A 157 29.60 7.46 -16.99
C LYS A 157 28.17 7.14 -16.57
N LEU A 158 27.72 7.60 -15.41
CA LEU A 158 26.36 7.32 -14.93
C LEU A 158 25.29 7.83 -15.90
N GLU A 159 25.51 8.98 -16.55
CA GLU A 159 24.58 9.56 -17.53
C GLU A 159 24.65 8.91 -18.92
N ALA A 160 25.48 7.87 -19.12
CA ALA A 160 25.58 7.11 -20.36
C ALA A 160 24.50 6.02 -20.39
N LEU A 161 23.31 6.40 -20.84
CA LEU A 161 22.13 5.55 -20.96
C LEU A 161 22.20 4.72 -22.25
N GLY A 162 22.16 3.39 -22.14
CA GLY A 162 22.16 2.48 -23.29
C GLY A 162 20.75 2.19 -23.82
N SER A 163 20.55 2.25 -25.14
CA SER A 163 19.28 1.94 -25.81
C SER A 163 18.83 0.51 -25.61
N ASP A 164 19.77 -0.44 -25.60
CA ASP A 164 19.46 -1.86 -25.51
C ASP A 164 18.82 -2.20 -24.15
N ALA A 165 19.35 -1.61 -23.08
CA ALA A 165 18.77 -1.73 -21.74
C ALA A 165 17.34 -1.15 -21.67
N LEU A 166 17.05 -0.07 -22.41
CA LEU A 166 15.68 0.47 -22.47
C LEU A 166 14.72 -0.52 -23.13
N GLU A 167 15.12 -1.16 -24.24
CA GLU A 167 14.28 -2.15 -24.91
C GLU A 167 14.06 -3.39 -24.04
N ASP A 168 15.09 -3.88 -23.36
CA ASP A 168 14.96 -4.98 -22.40
C ASP A 168 13.97 -4.64 -21.28
N ILE A 169 14.04 -3.41 -20.74
CA ILE A 169 13.11 -2.94 -19.70
C ILE A 169 11.69 -2.83 -20.24
N ARG A 170 11.49 -2.36 -21.48
CA ARG A 170 10.17 -2.30 -22.12
C ARG A 170 9.57 -3.70 -22.26
N VAL A 171 10.35 -4.65 -22.75
CA VAL A 171 9.92 -6.05 -22.89
C VAL A 171 9.57 -6.65 -21.53
N ALA A 172 10.44 -6.49 -20.54
CA ALA A 172 10.21 -6.98 -19.18
C ALA A 172 8.95 -6.36 -18.54
N THR A 173 8.76 -5.05 -18.69
CA THR A 173 7.58 -4.35 -18.15
C THR A 173 6.29 -4.84 -18.83
N ALA A 174 6.30 -4.98 -20.15
CA ALA A 174 5.16 -5.50 -20.91
C ALA A 174 4.83 -6.96 -20.53
N ALA A 175 5.85 -7.80 -20.32
CA ALA A 175 5.68 -9.18 -19.88
C ALA A 175 5.06 -9.26 -18.48
N GLU A 176 5.51 -8.42 -17.54
CA GLU A 176 4.92 -8.33 -16.20
C GLU A 176 3.46 -7.86 -16.24
N ASP A 177 3.15 -6.86 -17.06
CA ASP A 177 1.78 -6.34 -17.17
C ASP A 177 0.84 -7.35 -17.82
N LYS A 178 1.33 -8.10 -18.82
CA LYS A 178 0.62 -9.24 -19.39
C LYS A 178 0.36 -10.32 -18.32
N ALA A 179 1.37 -10.71 -17.56
CA ALA A 179 1.23 -11.71 -16.51
C ALA A 179 0.24 -11.25 -15.42
N LYS A 180 0.25 -9.97 -15.03
CA LYS A 180 -0.73 -9.39 -14.10
C LYS A 180 -2.14 -9.40 -14.68
N ALA A 181 -2.31 -9.12 -15.98
CA ALA A 181 -3.60 -9.18 -16.65
C ALA A 181 -4.15 -10.62 -16.71
N GLU A 182 -3.31 -11.58 -17.08
CA GLU A 182 -3.66 -13.01 -17.10
C GLU A 182 -4.03 -13.51 -15.70
N ALA A 183 -3.28 -13.12 -14.66
CA ALA A 183 -3.60 -13.46 -13.28
C ALA A 183 -4.95 -12.86 -12.84
N ARG A 184 -5.28 -11.63 -13.28
CA ARG A 184 -6.60 -11.01 -13.03
C ARG A 184 -7.72 -11.77 -13.73
N ILE A 185 -7.52 -12.17 -14.99
CA ILE A 185 -8.49 -12.97 -15.75
C ILE A 185 -8.69 -14.33 -15.07
N ALA A 186 -7.62 -15.04 -14.73
CA ALA A 186 -7.69 -16.32 -14.04
C ALA A 186 -8.39 -16.21 -12.67
N ALA A 187 -8.15 -15.13 -11.92
CA ALA A 187 -8.86 -14.86 -10.67
C ALA A 187 -10.37 -14.65 -10.88
N LEU A 188 -10.76 -13.93 -11.94
CA LEU A 188 -12.17 -13.74 -12.31
C LEU A 188 -12.82 -15.05 -12.76
N GLU A 189 -12.13 -15.86 -13.57
CA GLU A 189 -12.62 -17.17 -14.01
C GLU A 189 -12.79 -18.15 -12.85
N ALA A 190 -11.87 -18.16 -11.88
CA ALA A 190 -12.00 -18.95 -10.66
C ALA A 190 -13.23 -18.55 -9.84
N ILE A 191 -13.53 -17.24 -9.76
CA ILE A 191 -14.75 -16.73 -9.11
C ILE A 191 -16.00 -17.20 -9.88
N ILE A 192 -16.00 -17.18 -11.21
CA ILE A 192 -17.13 -17.62 -12.05
C ILE A 192 -17.36 -19.13 -11.92
N LEU A 193 -16.29 -19.95 -11.90
CA LEU A 193 -16.40 -21.40 -11.74
C LEU A 193 -16.96 -21.77 -10.36
N GLN A 194 -16.51 -21.10 -9.29
CA GLN A 194 -17.09 -21.29 -7.95
C GLN A 194 -18.56 -20.86 -7.89
N GLY A 195 -18.98 -19.87 -8.69
CA GLY A 195 -20.37 -19.47 -8.84
C GLY A 195 -21.26 -20.52 -9.53
N ARG A 196 -20.73 -21.32 -10.47
CA ARG A 196 -21.50 -22.35 -11.20
C ARG A 196 -21.72 -23.65 -10.42
N VAL A 197 -20.81 -24.03 -9.53
CA VAL A 197 -20.97 -25.27 -8.71
C VAL A 197 -22.03 -25.10 -7.61
N GLY A 198 -22.42 -23.86 -7.26
CA GLY A 198 -23.42 -23.56 -6.24
C GLY A 198 -24.90 -23.63 -6.66
N GLN A 199 -25.22 -23.89 -7.93
CA GLN A 199 -26.61 -23.88 -8.45
C GLN A 199 -27.19 -25.27 -8.78
N GLY A 200 -26.47 -26.36 -8.57
CA GLY A 200 -26.88 -27.71 -8.96
C GLY A 200 -27.14 -28.67 -7.79
N ASN A 201 -28.03 -28.35 -6.85
CA ASN A 201 -28.78 -29.34 -6.06
C ASN A 201 -29.70 -28.64 -5.04
N GLN A 202 -30.96 -28.40 -5.42
CA GLN A 202 -32.05 -28.24 -4.46
C GLN A 202 -33.02 -29.40 -4.66
N GLY A 203 -32.77 -30.50 -3.93
CA GLY A 203 -33.79 -31.51 -3.63
C GLY A 203 -34.62 -31.08 -2.41
N PRO A 204 -35.89 -31.50 -2.29
CA PRO A 204 -36.83 -30.88 -1.38
C PRO A 204 -36.64 -31.33 0.08
N HIS A 205 -36.92 -30.36 0.96
CA HIS A 205 -37.03 -30.42 2.42
C HIS A 205 -37.41 -31.77 3.05
N LYS A 206 -36.66 -32.16 4.09
CA LYS A 206 -37.25 -32.77 5.30
C LYS A 206 -36.57 -32.26 6.57
N THR A 207 -37.44 -31.87 7.50
CA THR A 207 -37.22 -31.44 8.88
C THR A 207 -36.70 -32.56 9.78
N SER A 208 -35.78 -32.26 10.70
CA SER A 208 -35.74 -32.94 12.02
C SER A 208 -34.80 -32.20 12.98
N SER A 209 -35.35 -31.78 14.12
CA SER A 209 -34.58 -31.44 15.33
C SER A 209 -33.85 -32.68 15.87
N PHE A 210 -32.69 -32.51 16.51
CA PHE A 210 -32.40 -33.07 17.83
C PHE A 210 -31.16 -32.41 18.46
N ARG A 211 -31.25 -32.18 19.77
CA ARG A 211 -30.24 -31.60 20.68
C ARG A 211 -29.18 -32.65 21.05
N SER A 212 -27.92 -32.24 21.25
CA SER A 212 -27.27 -32.19 22.59
C SER A 212 -25.73 -32.20 22.56
N THR A 213 -25.20 -31.33 23.44
CA THR A 213 -24.00 -31.46 24.30
C THR A 213 -22.59 -31.51 23.72
N GLY A 214 -21.82 -30.46 24.07
CA GLY A 214 -20.57 -30.60 24.84
C GLY A 214 -19.28 -30.76 24.04
N GLY A 215 -18.43 -29.72 24.04
CA GLY A 215 -17.05 -29.83 23.58
C GLY A 215 -16.36 -28.49 23.46
N ALA A 216 -15.68 -28.07 24.53
CA ALA A 216 -14.74 -26.96 24.51
C ALA A 216 -13.49 -27.35 23.69
N GLY A 217 -13.12 -26.51 22.72
CA GLY A 217 -11.92 -26.64 21.90
C GLY A 217 -11.70 -25.38 21.05
N PRO A 218 -10.44 -24.98 20.80
CA PRO A 218 -10.09 -23.63 20.38
C PRO A 218 -10.47 -23.42 18.90
N SER A 219 -11.38 -22.48 18.64
CA SER A 219 -11.83 -22.21 17.27
C SER A 219 -10.88 -21.23 16.58
N ASN A 220 -9.84 -21.80 15.97
CA ASN A 220 -9.17 -21.23 14.80
C ASN A 220 -10.25 -21.00 13.72
N SER A 221 -10.65 -19.76 13.49
CA SER A 221 -11.72 -19.42 12.54
C SER A 221 -11.15 -19.20 11.14
N THR A 222 -10.68 -20.29 10.54
CA THR A 222 -10.62 -20.44 9.08
C THR A 222 -11.83 -21.26 8.67
N ARG A 223 -12.95 -20.60 8.36
CA ARG A 223 -14.08 -21.23 7.66
C ARG A 223 -14.58 -20.29 6.57
N GLY A 224 -14.30 -20.70 5.34
CA GLY A 224 -14.94 -20.17 4.15
C GLY A 224 -16.32 -20.81 3.91
N SER A 225 -16.97 -20.23 2.90
CA SER A 225 -18.16 -20.65 2.16
C SER A 225 -19.54 -20.38 2.77
N GLY A 226 -20.29 -19.50 2.09
CA GLY A 226 -21.75 -19.42 2.14
C GLY A 226 -22.29 -17.99 1.99
N SER A 227 -22.76 -17.67 0.77
CA SER A 227 -23.47 -16.43 0.38
C SER A 227 -22.60 -15.18 0.15
N PHE A 228 -22.66 -14.66 -1.08
CA PHE A 228 -22.08 -13.37 -1.46
C PHE A 228 -22.83 -12.25 -0.75
N SER A 229 -22.40 -11.90 0.47
CA SER A 229 -22.93 -10.76 1.19
C SER A 229 -22.30 -9.49 0.63
N ALA A 230 -23.14 -8.55 0.18
CA ALA A 230 -22.73 -7.20 -0.11
C ALA A 230 -21.94 -6.62 1.06
N CYS A 231 -20.99 -5.72 0.78
CA CYS A 231 -20.20 -5.12 1.85
C CYS A 231 -21.12 -4.48 2.89
N LEU A 232 -21.01 -4.90 4.15
CA LEU A 232 -21.88 -4.43 5.24
C LEU A 232 -21.80 -2.91 5.49
N ARG A 233 -20.74 -2.25 4.99
CA ARG A 233 -20.50 -0.81 5.14
C ARG A 233 -21.01 0.00 3.96
N CYS A 234 -20.68 -0.38 2.72
CA CYS A 234 -21.07 0.39 1.52
C CYS A 234 -22.19 -0.22 0.69
N GLY A 235 -22.48 -1.51 0.84
CA GLY A 235 -23.47 -2.25 0.06
C GLY A 235 -23.03 -2.69 -1.32
N SER A 236 -21.77 -2.43 -1.70
CA SER A 236 -21.28 -2.92 -2.99
C SER A 236 -21.18 -4.44 -2.98
N ALA A 237 -21.64 -5.05 -4.07
CA ALA A 237 -21.41 -6.46 -4.38
C ALA A 237 -19.97 -6.75 -4.82
N GLN A 238 -19.15 -5.71 -5.09
CA GLN A 238 -17.73 -5.88 -5.40
C GLN A 238 -16.95 -6.33 -4.16
N GLN A 239 -16.08 -7.32 -4.34
CA GLN A 239 -15.32 -7.91 -3.24
C GLN A 239 -14.27 -6.96 -2.67
N HIS A 240 -14.45 -6.59 -1.40
CA HIS A 240 -13.43 -5.91 -0.60
C HIS A 240 -13.70 -6.17 0.88
N LYS A 241 -12.68 -6.01 1.71
CA LYS A 241 -12.85 -6.16 3.16
C LYS A 241 -13.64 -4.97 3.71
N VAL A 242 -14.66 -5.24 4.54
CA VAL A 242 -15.54 -4.22 5.14
C VAL A 242 -14.75 -3.14 5.90
N ASN A 243 -13.65 -3.52 6.56
CA ASN A 243 -12.77 -2.60 7.28
C ASN A 243 -11.83 -1.78 6.36
N ARG A 244 -11.65 -2.18 5.10
CA ARG A 244 -10.89 -1.44 4.07
C ARG A 244 -11.78 -0.71 3.07
N CYS A 245 -13.09 -0.72 3.33
CA CYS A 245 -14.07 0.01 2.57
C CYS A 245 -13.83 1.52 2.77
N LEU A 246 -13.41 2.23 1.72
CA LEU A 246 -13.15 3.68 1.74
C LEU A 246 -14.35 4.62 1.56
N PRO A 247 -15.57 4.20 1.18
CA PRO A 247 -16.59 5.15 0.79
C PRO A 247 -17.19 5.84 2.02
N THR A 248 -17.31 7.16 1.89
CA THR A 248 -17.94 8.07 2.86
C THR A 248 -19.46 8.05 2.77
N LYS A 249 -20.02 7.42 1.73
CA LYS A 249 -21.45 7.20 1.48
C LYS A 249 -21.68 5.77 1.00
N ARG A 250 -22.90 5.28 1.11
CA ARG A 250 -23.29 3.97 0.54
C ARG A 250 -23.60 4.07 -0.94
N ILE A 251 -23.75 2.91 -1.59
CA ILE A 251 -24.14 2.84 -3.00
C ILE A 251 -25.52 3.48 -3.30
N ASP A 252 -26.38 3.62 -2.29
CA ASP A 252 -27.67 4.32 -2.39
C ASP A 252 -27.56 5.83 -2.05
N GLY A 253 -26.35 6.34 -1.82
CA GLY A 253 -26.09 7.73 -1.45
C GLY A 253 -26.36 8.07 0.02
N SER A 254 -26.85 7.12 0.83
CA SER A 254 -27.11 7.32 2.26
C SER A 254 -25.83 7.36 3.10
N ALA A 255 -25.92 7.95 4.29
CA ALA A 255 -24.82 7.98 5.24
C ALA A 255 -24.48 6.55 5.73
N PRO A 256 -23.19 6.22 5.89
CA PRO A 256 -22.78 4.90 6.36
C PRO A 256 -23.15 4.73 7.84
N THR A 257 -23.87 3.66 8.17
CA THR A 257 -24.21 3.32 9.57
C THR A 257 -23.03 2.68 10.32
N LEU A 258 -21.92 2.37 9.62
CA LEU A 258 -20.73 1.73 10.18
C LEU A 258 -19.46 2.56 9.99
N VAL A 259 -18.63 2.58 11.04
CA VAL A 259 -17.27 3.13 11.03
C VAL A 259 -16.24 2.07 11.41
N ALA A 260 -14.99 2.29 11.04
CA ALA A 260 -13.90 1.41 11.46
C ALA A 260 -13.70 1.49 12.98
N ASP A 261 -13.51 0.35 13.64
CA ASP A 261 -13.14 0.28 15.06
C ASP A 261 -11.63 0.07 15.18
N THR A 262 -10.91 1.10 15.61
CA THR A 262 -9.45 1.06 15.79
C THR A 262 -9.03 0.20 16.98
N THR A 263 -9.95 -0.17 17.88
CA THR A 263 -9.70 -1.01 19.06
C THR A 263 -9.89 -2.50 18.81
N TRP A 264 -10.41 -2.86 17.64
CA TRP A 264 -10.70 -4.23 17.23
C TRP A 264 -9.99 -4.52 15.92
N THR A 265 -9.07 -5.49 15.91
CA THR A 265 -8.30 -5.85 14.70
C THR A 265 -9.25 -6.22 13.56
N ASN A 266 -9.27 -5.38 12.51
CA ASN A 266 -10.21 -5.47 11.37
C ASN A 266 -11.71 -5.31 11.75
N GLY A 267 -11.99 -4.64 12.86
CA GLY A 267 -13.33 -4.44 13.39
C GLY A 267 -14.08 -3.27 12.77
N VAL A 268 -15.41 -3.37 12.81
CA VAL A 268 -16.32 -2.27 12.49
C VAL A 268 -17.36 -2.13 13.60
N LYS A 269 -17.81 -0.90 13.83
CA LYS A 269 -18.78 -0.53 14.85
C LYS A 269 -19.85 0.38 14.29
N PHE A 270 -20.98 0.44 14.96
CA PHE A 270 -22.06 1.36 14.60
C PHE A 270 -21.61 2.82 14.82
N ALA A 271 -21.90 3.67 13.84
CA ALA A 271 -21.46 5.07 13.84
C ALA A 271 -22.16 5.92 14.91
N ASP A 272 -23.37 5.53 15.30
CA ASP A 272 -24.23 6.29 16.21
C ASP A 272 -23.89 6.07 17.69
N ASN A 273 -23.62 4.82 18.08
CA ASN A 273 -23.41 4.46 19.48
C ASN A 273 -22.03 3.81 19.75
N GLY A 274 -21.25 3.54 18.71
CA GLY A 274 -19.92 2.94 18.84
C GLY A 274 -19.92 1.45 19.19
N ASP A 275 -21.07 0.78 19.21
CA ASP A 275 -21.14 -0.63 19.55
C ASP A 275 -20.56 -1.51 18.44
N ARG A 276 -19.86 -2.58 18.85
CA ARG A 276 -19.35 -3.57 17.92
C ARG A 276 -20.48 -4.33 17.25
N ILE A 277 -20.38 -4.52 15.94
CA ILE A 277 -21.45 -5.21 15.22
C ILE A 277 -21.51 -6.69 15.56
N CYS A 278 -22.71 -7.27 15.48
CA CYS A 278 -22.84 -8.71 15.30
C CYS A 278 -22.78 -9.04 13.80
N ILE A 279 -21.64 -9.59 13.35
CA ILE A 279 -21.47 -10.00 11.94
C ILE A 279 -22.48 -11.10 11.57
N ASN A 280 -22.59 -12.13 12.41
CA ASN A 280 -23.47 -13.28 12.14
C ASN A 280 -24.95 -12.89 12.08
N TYR A 281 -25.39 -11.89 12.83
CA TYR A 281 -26.75 -11.35 12.73
C TYR A 281 -27.02 -10.70 11.36
N ASN A 282 -25.98 -10.18 10.70
CA ASN A 282 -26.10 -9.47 9.43
C ASN A 282 -25.79 -10.32 8.19
N THR A 283 -25.06 -11.42 8.35
CA THR A 283 -24.71 -12.32 7.24
C THR A 283 -25.49 -13.63 7.27
N SER A 284 -25.97 -14.07 8.43
CA SER A 284 -26.69 -15.32 8.60
C SER A 284 -27.71 -15.21 9.75
N SER A 285 -27.56 -15.99 10.81
CA SER A 285 -28.34 -15.92 12.04
C SER A 285 -27.39 -15.99 13.24
N CYS A 286 -27.60 -15.14 14.26
CA CYS A 286 -26.88 -15.26 15.53
C CYS A 286 -27.81 -15.82 16.61
N SER A 287 -27.32 -16.84 17.33
CA SER A 287 -27.89 -17.29 18.60
C SER A 287 -26.82 -17.18 19.70
N GLY A 288 -27.00 -16.26 20.65
CA GLY A 288 -26.18 -16.20 21.87
C GLY A 288 -24.95 -15.26 21.85
N CYS A 289 -24.88 -14.29 20.93
CA CYS A 289 -23.84 -13.26 20.98
C CYS A 289 -24.24 -12.08 21.88
N LYS A 290 -23.24 -11.43 22.49
CA LYS A 290 -23.43 -10.23 23.35
C LYS A 290 -23.46 -8.91 22.57
N ASN A 291 -23.20 -8.96 21.26
CA ASN A 291 -23.17 -7.78 20.40
C ASN A 291 -24.60 -7.40 19.96
N PRO A 292 -24.90 -6.10 19.76
CA PRO A 292 -26.22 -5.67 19.33
C PRO A 292 -26.64 -6.28 17.99
N HIS A 293 -27.87 -6.79 17.97
CA HIS A 293 -28.57 -7.30 16.81
C HIS A 293 -29.26 -6.16 16.07
N ARG A 294 -28.45 -5.43 15.30
CA ARG A 294 -28.90 -4.32 14.47
C ARG A 294 -28.49 -4.55 13.02
N CYS A 295 -29.36 -4.13 12.10
CA CYS A 295 -29.12 -4.14 10.67
C CYS A 295 -27.99 -3.17 10.34
N THR A 296 -26.94 -3.65 9.68
CA THR A 296 -25.84 -2.77 9.23
C THR A 296 -26.22 -1.88 8.06
N TRP A 297 -27.44 -2.03 7.51
CA TRP A 297 -28.02 -1.13 6.51
C TRP A 297 -28.86 -0.02 7.15
N CYS A 298 -30.02 -0.33 7.72
CA CYS A 298 -30.90 0.72 8.24
C CYS A 298 -30.72 1.04 9.74
N GLY A 299 -29.90 0.27 10.48
CA GLY A 299 -29.74 0.39 11.92
C GLY A 299 -30.87 -0.22 12.77
N GLY A 300 -31.92 -0.77 12.14
CA GLY A 300 -33.08 -1.38 12.81
C GLY A 300 -32.75 -2.71 13.50
N GLN A 301 -33.51 -3.08 14.53
CA GLN A 301 -33.23 -4.25 15.40
C GLN A 301 -34.01 -5.53 15.04
N ILE A 302 -34.86 -5.45 14.03
CA ILE A 302 -35.85 -6.51 13.72
C ILE A 302 -35.32 -7.48 12.66
N HIS A 303 -34.34 -7.06 11.86
CA HIS A 303 -33.79 -7.82 10.74
C HIS A 303 -32.28 -7.61 10.59
N GLY A 304 -31.60 -8.57 9.97
CA GLY A 304 -30.20 -8.44 9.53
C GLY A 304 -30.08 -7.81 8.14
N HIS A 305 -28.87 -7.38 7.76
CA HIS A 305 -28.59 -6.77 6.45
C HIS A 305 -29.17 -7.54 5.24
N GLN A 306 -29.10 -8.88 5.24
CA GLN A 306 -29.66 -9.73 4.18
C GLN A 306 -31.19 -9.61 3.99
N GLN A 307 -31.91 -9.15 5.01
CA GLN A 307 -33.36 -9.04 5.04
C GLN A 307 -33.82 -7.57 5.10
N CYS A 308 -32.91 -6.63 4.83
CA CYS A 308 -33.21 -5.22 4.92
C CYS A 308 -34.05 -4.77 3.71
N PRO A 309 -35.27 -4.24 3.93
CA PRO A 309 -36.11 -3.74 2.82
C PRO A 309 -35.54 -2.50 2.14
N ALA A 310 -34.63 -1.79 2.82
CA ALA A 310 -33.92 -0.63 2.28
C ALA A 310 -32.61 -1.01 1.57
N ALA A 311 -32.17 -2.29 1.61
CA ALA A 311 -30.95 -2.69 0.95
C ALA A 311 -31.16 -2.75 -0.58
N PRO A 312 -30.19 -2.27 -1.38
CA PRO A 312 -30.30 -2.10 -2.84
C PRO A 312 -30.25 -3.40 -3.64
N HIS A 313 -30.62 -4.56 -3.08
CA HIS A 313 -30.61 -5.82 -3.81
C HIS A 313 -32.02 -6.36 -4.08
N ARG A 314 -32.53 -6.01 -5.26
CA ARG A 314 -33.21 -6.91 -6.22
C ARG A 314 -33.36 -6.20 -7.57
N ALA A 315 -32.30 -6.26 -8.37
CA ALA A 315 -32.35 -6.37 -9.82
C ALA A 315 -31.26 -7.36 -10.24
#